data_AF-A0A0S8FBH8-F1
#
_entry.id   AF-A0A0S8FBH8-F1
#
_cell.length_a   1.000
_cell.length_b   1.000
_cell.length_c   1.000
_cell.angle_alpha   90.00
_cell.angle_beta   90.00
_cell.angle_gamma   90.00
#
_symmetry.space_group_name_H-M   'P 1'
#
loop_
_entity.id
_entity.type
_entity.pdbx_description
1 polymer ?
#
loop_
_entity_poly.entity_id
_entity_poly.type
_entity_poly.pdbx_seq_one_letter_code
_entity_poly.pdbx_strand_id
1 'polypeptide(L)'
;MLEKRGEIPAELAASVKLVILDVDGVMTDGGIYYGASDSGEVVELKRFEITDGLAVKLLQRAGIEVAIVTGRRSGVVTRRAKELAIEEVHQDPGAEKLPIVREILSRKSLDWENVAFLSDDLADIPVLRRAALPVAVKNAVPEVMSISLWCTDRPGGAGAIRDFAEALLKARGEWAGVVDQYLAEREDPKRG
;
A
#
# COMPACT_ATOMS: atom_id res chain seq x y z
N MET A 1 23.15 11.05 -2.19
CA MET A 1 21.82 10.41 -2.26
C MET A 1 20.84 11.37 -1.59
N LEU A 2 19.73 11.68 -2.23
CA LEU A 2 18.73 12.62 -1.69
C LEU A 2 18.04 11.98 -0.48
N GLU A 3 18.36 12.46 0.72
CA GLU A 3 17.68 12.09 1.96
C GLU A 3 16.24 12.63 1.95
N LYS A 4 15.32 11.93 1.27
CA LYS A 4 13.88 12.20 1.32
C LYS A 4 13.24 11.65 2.60
N ARG A 5 13.92 11.87 3.72
CA ARG A 5 13.60 11.37 5.05
C ARG A 5 13.05 12.52 5.88
N GLY A 6 11.89 13.02 5.45
CA GLY A 6 11.15 14.09 6.11
C GLY A 6 9.84 13.59 6.73
N GLU A 7 9.21 14.42 7.55
CA GLU A 7 7.83 14.21 7.96
C GLU A 7 6.88 14.42 6.78
N ILE A 8 5.80 13.66 6.70
CA ILE A 8 4.71 13.94 5.76
C ILE A 8 4.02 15.22 6.26
N PRO A 9 3.91 16.30 5.45
CA PRO A 9 3.26 17.52 5.90
C PRO A 9 1.81 17.26 6.32
N ALA A 10 1.38 17.83 7.44
CA ALA A 10 0.06 17.56 8.02
C ALA A 10 -1.10 17.87 7.06
N GLU A 11 -1.04 18.98 6.33
CA GLU A 11 -2.06 19.35 5.32
C GLU A 11 -2.15 18.32 4.19
N LEU A 12 -0.99 17.85 3.70
CA LEU A 12 -0.94 16.78 2.69
C LEU A 12 -1.45 15.46 3.25
N ALA A 13 -1.06 15.11 4.48
CA ALA A 13 -1.51 13.89 5.14
C ALA A 13 -3.04 13.88 5.34
N ALA A 14 -3.62 15.03 5.69
CA ALA A 14 -5.05 15.22 5.87
C ALA A 14 -5.85 15.09 4.56
N SER A 15 -5.25 15.46 3.41
CA SER A 15 -5.92 15.35 2.10
C SER A 15 -6.03 13.91 1.60
N VAL A 16 -5.16 12.99 2.06
CA VAL A 16 -5.17 11.58 1.64
C VAL A 16 -6.45 10.89 2.09
N LYS A 17 -7.18 10.34 1.12
CA LYS A 17 -8.38 9.50 1.32
C LYS A 17 -8.24 8.11 0.71
N LEU A 18 -7.33 7.96 -0.26
CA LEU A 18 -7.05 6.71 -0.95
C LEU A 18 -5.55 6.41 -0.91
N VAL A 19 -5.20 5.23 -0.40
CA VAL A 19 -3.85 4.68 -0.44
C VAL A 19 -3.83 3.54 -1.46
N ILE A 20 -3.01 3.67 -2.49
CA ILE A 20 -2.84 2.66 -3.53
C ILE A 20 -1.51 1.94 -3.30
N LEU A 21 -1.56 0.62 -3.34
CA LEU A 21 -0.41 -0.25 -3.16
C LEU A 21 -0.12 -0.97 -4.49
N ASP A 22 1.12 -0.85 -4.98
CA ASP A 22 1.66 -1.93 -5.79
C ASP A 22 1.83 -3.21 -4.94
N VAL A 23 1.96 -4.36 -5.61
CA VAL A 23 2.15 -5.65 -4.95
C VAL A 23 3.61 -6.06 -4.91
N ASP A 24 4.25 -6.19 -6.06
CA ASP A 24 5.49 -6.96 -6.19
C ASP A 24 6.69 -6.07 -5.96
N GLY A 25 7.30 -6.19 -4.78
CA GLY A 25 8.35 -5.29 -4.32
C GLY A 25 7.86 -4.23 -3.34
N VAL A 26 6.53 -4.14 -3.11
CA VAL A 26 5.89 -3.27 -2.11
C VAL A 26 5.16 -4.08 -1.03
N MET A 27 4.09 -4.80 -1.38
CA MET A 27 3.42 -5.73 -0.46
C MET A 27 4.25 -7.02 -0.25
N THR A 28 5.11 -7.34 -1.21
CA THR A 28 6.01 -8.51 -1.21
C THR A 28 7.47 -8.06 -1.30
N ASP A 29 8.38 -9.01 -1.15
CA ASP A 29 9.83 -8.81 -1.29
C ASP A 29 10.29 -8.70 -2.77
N GLY A 30 9.37 -8.66 -3.73
CA GLY A 30 9.64 -8.66 -5.17
C GLY A 30 9.95 -10.04 -5.75
N GLY A 31 10.08 -11.06 -4.90
CA GLY A 31 10.33 -12.43 -5.32
C GLY A 31 9.08 -13.12 -5.86
N ILE A 32 9.26 -13.91 -6.91
CA ILE A 32 8.26 -14.87 -7.38
C ILE A 32 8.80 -16.28 -7.13
N TYR A 33 8.12 -17.03 -6.28
CA TYR A 33 8.50 -18.41 -5.97
C TYR A 33 7.61 -19.35 -6.79
N TYR A 34 8.23 -20.24 -7.55
CA TYR A 34 7.54 -21.28 -8.31
C TYR A 34 7.78 -22.63 -7.66
N GLY A 35 6.69 -23.37 -7.45
CA GLY A 35 6.70 -24.79 -7.08
C GLY A 35 6.01 -25.63 -8.15
N ALA A 36 6.14 -26.94 -8.03
CA ALA A 36 5.38 -27.91 -8.82
C ALA A 36 4.67 -28.86 -7.86
N SER A 37 3.39 -29.15 -8.12
CA SER A 37 2.68 -30.22 -7.43
C SER A 37 3.14 -31.60 -7.92
N ASP A 38 2.77 -32.67 -7.21
CA ASP A 38 2.99 -34.05 -7.68
C ASP A 38 2.27 -34.35 -9.01
N SER A 39 1.23 -33.57 -9.35
CA SER A 39 0.53 -33.63 -10.63
C SER A 39 1.20 -32.81 -11.75
N GLY A 40 2.29 -32.09 -11.44
CA GLY A 40 3.02 -31.25 -12.39
C GLY A 40 2.42 -29.86 -12.61
N GLU A 41 1.41 -29.46 -11.84
CA GLU A 41 0.83 -28.12 -11.90
C GLU A 41 1.80 -27.10 -11.28
N VAL A 42 2.04 -25.98 -11.97
CA VAL A 42 2.88 -24.90 -11.46
C VAL A 42 2.12 -24.10 -10.41
N VAL A 43 2.70 -23.98 -9.23
CA VAL A 43 2.16 -23.18 -8.12
C VAL A 43 3.01 -21.91 -7.97
N GLU A 44 2.39 -20.75 -8.10
CA GLU A 44 3.00 -19.46 -7.76
C GLU A 44 2.80 -19.17 -6.26
N LEU A 45 3.85 -18.75 -5.58
CA LEU A 45 3.84 -18.32 -4.18
C LEU A 45 4.44 -16.91 -4.05
N LYS A 46 3.90 -16.13 -3.12
CA LYS A 46 4.39 -14.81 -2.71
C LYS A 46 4.44 -14.73 -1.19
N ARG A 47 5.47 -14.09 -0.65
CA ARG A 47 5.56 -13.79 0.78
C ARG A 47 4.97 -12.39 1.04
N PHE A 48 4.02 -12.30 1.97
CA PHE A 48 3.50 -11.04 2.49
C PHE A 48 3.90 -10.86 3.95
N GLU A 49 3.90 -9.61 4.42
CA GLU A 49 4.23 -9.28 5.80
C GLU A 49 2.97 -9.12 6.67
N ILE A 50 3.01 -9.66 7.90
CA ILE A 50 1.88 -9.62 8.84
C ILE A 50 1.72 -8.21 9.41
N THR A 51 2.83 -7.51 9.72
CA THR A 51 2.74 -6.15 10.23
C THR A 51 2.16 -5.18 9.21
N ASP A 52 2.41 -5.42 7.92
CA ASP A 52 1.79 -4.65 6.83
C ASP A 52 0.29 -4.93 6.71
N GLY A 53 -0.13 -6.18 6.96
CA GLY A 53 -1.55 -6.52 7.06
C GLY A 53 -2.27 -5.76 8.18
N LEU A 54 -1.65 -5.63 9.35
CA LEU A 54 -2.18 -4.80 10.43
C LEU A 54 -2.22 -3.32 10.02
N ALA A 55 -1.17 -2.81 9.38
CA ALA A 55 -1.11 -1.42 8.92
C ALA A 55 -2.26 -1.05 7.98
N VAL A 56 -2.60 -1.93 7.02
CA VAL A 56 -3.79 -1.78 6.17
C VAL A 56 -5.06 -1.64 7.01
N LYS A 57 -5.24 -2.47 8.05
CA LYS A 57 -6.40 -2.37 8.94
C LYS A 57 -6.44 -1.07 9.73
N LEU A 58 -5.29 -0.53 10.14
CA LEU A 58 -5.23 0.76 10.85
C LEU A 58 -5.60 1.92 9.92
N LEU A 59 -5.13 1.90 8.66
CA LEU A 59 -5.56 2.86 7.64
C LEU A 59 -7.08 2.82 7.42
N GLN A 60 -7.64 1.63 7.24
CA GLN A 60 -9.08 1.43 7.07
C GLN A 60 -9.89 1.94 8.27
N ARG A 61 -9.40 1.74 9.50
CA ARG A 61 -10.03 2.26 10.73
C ARG A 61 -10.04 3.78 10.80
N ALA A 62 -9.03 4.42 10.25
CA ALA A 62 -8.98 5.87 10.10
C ALA A 62 -9.87 6.40 8.96
N GLY A 63 -10.66 5.53 8.31
CA GLY A 63 -11.52 5.90 7.17
C GLY A 63 -10.74 6.11 5.87
N ILE A 64 -9.47 5.71 5.80
CA ILE A 64 -8.67 5.76 4.58
C ILE A 64 -8.93 4.50 3.78
N GLU A 65 -9.37 4.67 2.54
CA GLU A 65 -9.55 3.54 1.64
C GLU A 65 -8.20 3.03 1.14
N VAL A 66 -8.07 1.70 1.04
CA VAL A 66 -6.88 1.04 0.51
C VAL A 66 -7.25 0.29 -0.77
N ALA A 67 -6.47 0.48 -1.83
CA ALA A 67 -6.61 -0.21 -3.11
C ALA A 67 -5.32 -0.91 -3.51
N ILE A 68 -5.43 -1.97 -4.32
CA ILE A 68 -4.31 -2.67 -4.94
C ILE A 68 -4.37 -2.46 -6.44
N VAL A 69 -3.27 -2.02 -7.04
CA VAL A 69 -3.11 -1.90 -8.50
C VAL A 69 -1.77 -2.49 -8.90
N THR A 70 -1.80 -3.66 -9.55
CA THR A 70 -0.59 -4.43 -9.90
C THR A 70 -0.55 -4.81 -11.38
N GLY A 71 0.67 -4.91 -11.90
CA GLY A 71 0.98 -5.31 -13.27
C GLY A 71 0.91 -6.83 -13.52
N ARG A 72 0.57 -7.63 -12.51
CA ARG A 72 0.50 -9.09 -12.61
C ARG A 72 -0.86 -9.60 -12.17
N ARG A 73 -1.33 -10.68 -12.81
CA ARG A 73 -2.51 -11.42 -12.38
C ARG A 73 -2.07 -12.65 -11.58
N SER A 74 -2.52 -12.73 -10.34
CA SER A 74 -2.21 -13.80 -9.40
C SER A 74 -3.38 -14.08 -8.45
N GLY A 75 -3.76 -15.36 -8.32
CA GLY A 75 -4.76 -15.78 -7.35
C GLY A 75 -4.32 -15.57 -5.89
N VAL A 76 -3.00 -15.56 -5.65
CA VAL A 76 -2.40 -15.30 -4.34
C VAL A 76 -2.70 -13.88 -3.87
N VAL A 77 -2.62 -12.90 -4.78
CA VAL A 77 -2.96 -11.50 -4.51
C VAL A 77 -4.44 -11.34 -4.18
N THR A 78 -5.33 -11.96 -4.99
CA THR A 78 -6.78 -11.94 -4.73
C THR A 78 -7.11 -12.49 -3.34
N ARG A 79 -6.49 -13.61 -2.95
CA ARG A 79 -6.69 -14.21 -1.62
C ARG A 79 -6.24 -13.26 -0.52
N ARG A 80 -5.05 -12.68 -0.63
CA ARG A 80 -4.52 -11.76 0.37
C ARG A 80 -5.37 -10.49 0.51
N ALA A 81 -5.82 -9.92 -0.60
CA ALA A 81 -6.70 -8.76 -0.60
C ALA A 81 -8.01 -9.05 0.15
N LYS A 82 -8.60 -10.23 -0.08
CA LYS A 82 -9.81 -10.68 0.63
C LYS A 82 -9.58 -10.82 2.14
N GLU A 83 -8.47 -11.41 2.57
CA GLU A 83 -8.10 -11.49 4.00
C GLU A 83 -7.99 -10.11 4.65
N LEU A 84 -7.47 -9.13 3.90
CA LEU A 84 -7.33 -7.75 4.35
C LEU A 84 -8.59 -6.89 4.11
N ALA A 85 -9.68 -7.49 3.61
CA ALA A 85 -10.90 -6.78 3.21
C ALA A 85 -10.61 -5.54 2.35
N ILE A 86 -9.72 -5.69 1.37
CA ILE A 86 -9.48 -4.70 0.32
C ILE A 86 -10.41 -5.03 -0.84
N GLU A 87 -11.36 -4.14 -1.12
CA GLU A 87 -12.37 -4.34 -2.17
C GLU A 87 -11.85 -3.92 -3.56
N GLU A 88 -11.09 -2.82 -3.59
CA GLU A 88 -10.58 -2.23 -4.83
C GLU A 88 -9.27 -2.93 -5.27
N VAL A 89 -9.40 -4.03 -6.02
CA VAL A 89 -8.26 -4.86 -6.46
C VAL A 89 -8.21 -4.97 -7.97
N HIS A 90 -7.16 -4.40 -8.56
CA HIS A 90 -6.96 -4.37 -10.01
C HIS A 90 -5.66 -5.05 -10.40
N GLN A 91 -5.77 -6.05 -11.27
CA GLN A 91 -4.65 -6.86 -11.74
C GLN A 91 -4.62 -6.83 -13.26
N ASP A 92 -3.75 -5.99 -13.82
CA ASP A 92 -3.60 -5.81 -15.26
C ASP A 92 -2.24 -6.34 -15.72
N PRO A 93 -2.19 -7.47 -16.46
CA PRO A 93 -0.95 -8.01 -17.02
C PRO A 93 -0.19 -7.06 -17.94
N GLY A 94 -0.83 -6.01 -18.48
CA GLY A 94 -0.17 -4.96 -19.28
C GLY A 94 0.59 -3.93 -18.45
N ALA A 95 0.44 -3.94 -17.13
CA ALA A 95 0.95 -2.93 -16.22
C ALA A 95 0.48 -1.49 -16.55
N GLU A 96 -0.67 -1.34 -17.21
CA GLU A 96 -1.28 -0.06 -17.53
C GLU A 96 -2.06 0.48 -16.33
N LYS A 97 -1.33 0.94 -15.30
CA LYS A 97 -1.93 1.36 -14.03
C LYS A 97 -2.67 2.70 -14.09
N LEU A 98 -2.22 3.64 -14.94
CA LEU A 98 -2.79 4.99 -14.98
C LEU A 98 -4.27 5.03 -15.38
N PRO A 99 -4.73 4.34 -16.44
CA PRO A 99 -6.16 4.25 -16.76
C PRO A 99 -7.00 3.69 -15.61
N ILE A 100 -6.51 2.63 -14.95
CA ILE A 100 -7.18 2.00 -13.81
C ILE A 100 -7.36 2.99 -12.66
N VAL A 101 -6.30 3.71 -12.29
CA VAL A 101 -6.37 4.68 -11.20
C VAL A 101 -7.32 5.83 -11.55
N ARG A 102 -7.33 6.32 -12.79
CA ARG A 102 -8.33 7.31 -13.23
C ARG A 102 -9.76 6.82 -13.06
N GLU A 103 -10.01 5.55 -13.38
CA GLU A 103 -11.33 4.95 -13.23
C GLU A 103 -11.74 4.83 -11.76
N ILE A 104 -10.82 4.41 -10.87
CA ILE A 104 -11.03 4.39 -9.41
C ILE A 104 -11.42 5.78 -8.91
N LEU A 105 -10.64 6.80 -9.28
CA LEU A 105 -10.91 8.19 -8.87
C LEU A 105 -12.26 8.69 -9.38
N SER A 106 -12.60 8.39 -10.63
CA SER A 106 -13.90 8.74 -11.20
C SER A 106 -15.07 8.06 -10.47
N ARG A 107 -14.98 6.76 -10.15
CA ARG A 107 -16.05 6.03 -9.44
C ARG A 107 -16.25 6.53 -8.01
N LYS A 108 -15.17 7.01 -7.38
CA LYS A 108 -15.16 7.46 -5.98
C LYS A 108 -15.34 8.96 -5.81
N SER A 109 -15.45 9.70 -6.92
CA SER A 109 -15.48 11.17 -6.91
C SER A 109 -14.30 11.77 -6.13
N LEU A 110 -13.10 11.22 -6.36
CA LEU A 110 -11.85 11.66 -5.76
C LEU A 110 -10.96 12.31 -6.81
N ASP A 111 -10.09 13.21 -6.36
CA ASP A 111 -9.05 13.80 -7.19
C ASP A 111 -7.67 13.25 -6.83
N TRP A 112 -6.69 13.52 -7.69
CA TRP A 112 -5.29 13.13 -7.47
C TRP A 112 -4.70 13.68 -6.17
N GLU A 113 -5.22 14.81 -5.68
CA GLU A 113 -4.88 15.43 -4.40
C GLU A 113 -5.24 14.58 -3.18
N ASN A 114 -6.07 13.54 -3.36
CA ASN A 114 -6.45 12.61 -2.30
C ASN A 114 -5.68 11.28 -2.31
N VAL A 115 -4.70 11.13 -3.21
CA VAL A 115 -4.03 9.85 -3.47
C VAL A 115 -2.64 9.81 -2.86
N ALA A 116 -2.38 8.78 -2.07
CA ALA A 116 -1.04 8.27 -1.82
C ALA A 116 -0.81 6.99 -2.63
N PHE A 117 0.39 6.81 -3.19
CA PHE A 117 0.74 5.60 -3.94
C PHE A 117 2.11 5.08 -3.48
N LEU A 118 2.17 3.82 -3.02
CA LEU A 118 3.41 3.13 -2.64
C LEU A 118 3.89 2.25 -3.80
N SER A 119 5.15 2.42 -4.17
CA SER A 119 5.75 1.85 -5.39
C SER A 119 7.23 1.50 -5.20
N ASP A 120 7.73 0.64 -6.09
CA ASP A 120 9.15 0.28 -6.16
C ASP A 120 9.74 0.41 -7.58
N ASP A 121 8.97 0.31 -8.66
CA ASP A 121 9.52 0.22 -10.02
C ASP A 121 8.85 1.15 -11.08
N LEU A 122 9.41 1.16 -12.30
CA LEU A 122 9.14 2.13 -13.37
C LEU A 122 7.68 2.18 -13.84
N ALA A 123 6.95 1.05 -13.79
CA ALA A 123 5.56 0.98 -14.23
C ALA A 123 4.63 1.90 -13.41
N ASP A 124 5.04 2.27 -12.19
CA ASP A 124 4.26 3.12 -11.30
C ASP A 124 4.46 4.62 -11.55
N ILE A 125 5.56 5.01 -12.21
CA ILE A 125 5.94 6.41 -12.44
C ILE A 125 4.81 7.26 -13.03
N PRO A 126 4.03 6.81 -14.04
CA PRO A 126 2.92 7.59 -14.56
C PRO A 126 1.85 7.93 -13.50
N VAL A 127 1.64 7.07 -12.50
CA VAL A 127 0.70 7.31 -11.41
C VAL A 127 1.34 8.19 -10.34
N LEU A 128 2.58 7.89 -9.94
CA LEU A 128 3.33 8.65 -8.93
C LEU A 128 3.43 10.13 -9.27
N ARG A 129 3.67 10.48 -10.54
CA ARG A 129 3.75 11.88 -10.99
C ARG A 129 2.47 12.69 -10.80
N ARG A 130 1.34 12.02 -10.51
CA ARG A 130 0.03 12.65 -10.34
C ARG A 130 -0.46 12.58 -8.91
N ALA A 131 -0.15 11.51 -8.19
CA ALA A 131 -0.54 11.35 -6.80
C ALA A 131 -0.06 12.53 -5.94
N ALA A 132 -0.88 12.94 -4.96
CA ALA A 132 -0.52 13.95 -3.99
C ALA A 132 0.69 13.53 -3.15
N LEU A 133 0.74 12.24 -2.79
CA LEU A 133 1.79 11.66 -1.96
C LEU A 133 2.39 10.42 -2.65
N PRO A 134 3.33 10.61 -3.61
CA PRO A 134 4.09 9.51 -4.17
C PRO A 134 5.10 8.99 -3.14
N VAL A 135 5.09 7.68 -2.91
CA VAL A 135 5.90 7.01 -1.90
C VAL A 135 6.77 5.93 -2.55
N ALA A 136 8.07 6.01 -2.28
CA ALA A 136 9.01 4.95 -2.64
C ALA A 136 9.22 4.02 -1.44
N VAL A 137 9.15 2.71 -1.66
CA VAL A 137 9.68 1.77 -0.65
C VAL A 137 11.21 1.76 -0.67
N LYS A 138 11.84 1.29 0.41
CA LYS A 138 13.31 1.32 0.54
C LYS A 138 14.06 0.63 -0.62
N ASN A 139 13.50 -0.44 -1.19
CA ASN A 139 14.07 -1.19 -2.31
C ASN A 139 13.67 -0.64 -3.69
N ALA A 140 13.02 0.53 -3.76
CA ALA A 140 12.62 1.12 -5.02
C ALA A 140 13.82 1.49 -5.90
N VAL A 141 13.60 1.51 -7.21
CA VAL A 141 14.60 1.98 -8.18
C VAL A 141 14.85 3.49 -8.01
N PRO A 142 16.05 3.99 -8.37
CA PRO A 142 16.41 5.40 -8.21
C PRO A 142 15.43 6.37 -8.87
N GLU A 143 14.83 5.99 -10.00
CA GLU A 143 13.84 6.78 -10.74
C GLU A 143 12.59 7.03 -9.90
N VAL A 144 12.08 6.00 -9.22
CA VAL A 144 10.93 6.10 -8.30
C VAL A 144 11.31 6.94 -7.09
N MET A 145 12.45 6.65 -6.45
CA MET A 145 12.95 7.45 -5.34
C MET A 145 13.11 8.93 -5.69
N SER A 146 13.55 9.23 -6.93
CA SER A 146 13.80 10.60 -7.38
C SER A 146 12.54 11.46 -7.49
N ILE A 147 11.36 10.84 -7.66
CA ILE A 147 10.07 11.55 -7.78
C ILE A 147 9.16 11.43 -6.56
N SER A 148 9.43 10.50 -5.65
CA SER A 148 8.63 10.35 -4.42
C SER A 148 8.78 11.53 -3.47
N LEU A 149 7.74 11.85 -2.70
CA LEU A 149 7.82 12.88 -1.64
C LEU A 149 8.27 12.29 -0.31
N TRP A 150 8.05 10.99 -0.13
CA TRP A 150 8.42 10.29 1.09
C TRP A 150 8.93 8.88 0.78
N CYS A 151 9.87 8.40 1.58
CA CYS A 151 10.48 7.07 1.41
C CYS A 151 10.38 6.27 2.71
N THR A 152 10.07 4.98 2.61
CA THR A 152 10.01 4.09 3.78
C THR A 152 11.41 3.71 4.28
N ASP A 153 11.50 3.37 5.57
CA ASP A 153 12.75 2.89 6.17
C ASP A 153 12.98 1.40 5.91
N ARG A 154 11.90 0.63 5.83
CA ARG A 154 11.90 -0.82 5.55
C ARG A 154 11.54 -1.10 4.09
N PRO A 155 12.09 -2.17 3.49
CA PRO A 155 11.75 -2.57 2.14
C PRO A 155 10.34 -3.18 2.08
N GLY A 156 9.80 -3.30 0.86
CA GLY A 156 8.56 -4.00 0.60
C GLY A 156 8.61 -5.45 1.06
N GLY A 157 7.45 -5.96 1.47
CA GLY A 157 7.32 -7.29 2.09
C GLY A 157 8.07 -7.45 3.42
N ALA A 158 8.53 -6.36 4.03
CA ALA A 158 9.23 -6.37 5.31
C ALA A 158 8.82 -5.20 6.22
N GLY A 159 7.62 -4.63 6.01
CA GLY A 159 7.08 -3.60 6.91
C GLY A 159 7.00 -2.19 6.31
N ALA A 160 7.24 -2.03 5.00
CA ALA A 160 7.17 -0.73 4.33
C ALA A 160 5.79 -0.07 4.47
N ILE A 161 4.71 -0.85 4.33
CA ILE A 161 3.34 -0.33 4.47
C ILE A 161 3.07 0.06 5.93
N ARG A 162 3.65 -0.68 6.88
CA ARG A 162 3.60 -0.33 8.30
C ARG A 162 4.33 0.97 8.62
N ASP A 163 5.51 1.21 8.02
CA ASP A 163 6.21 2.49 8.18
C ASP A 163 5.34 3.63 7.66
N PHE A 164 4.79 3.46 6.45
CA PHE A 164 3.96 4.46 5.82
C PHE A 164 2.68 4.76 6.62
N ALA A 165 1.94 3.73 7.04
CA ALA A 165 0.69 3.92 7.76
C ALA A 165 0.90 4.66 9.09
N GLU A 166 1.97 4.31 9.82
CA GLU A 166 2.31 4.99 11.06
C GLU A 166 2.69 6.46 10.80
N ALA A 167 3.53 6.73 9.80
CA ALA A 167 3.93 8.09 9.43
C ALA A 167 2.72 8.94 9.00
N LEU A 168 1.86 8.40 8.13
CA LEU A 168 0.68 9.09 7.63
C LEU A 168 -0.31 9.41 8.77
N LEU A 169 -0.63 8.42 9.61
CA LEU A 169 -1.59 8.61 10.70
C LEU A 169 -1.03 9.51 11.80
N LYS A 170 0.28 9.51 12.05
CA LYS A 170 0.93 10.49 12.94
C LYS A 170 0.83 11.90 12.40
N ALA A 171 1.11 12.10 11.11
CA ALA A 171 0.99 13.40 10.45
C ALA A 171 -0.47 13.92 10.44
N ARG A 172 -1.45 13.01 10.42
CA ARG A 172 -2.89 13.32 10.57
C ARG A 172 -3.34 13.55 12.02
N GLY A 173 -2.50 13.24 13.01
CA GLY A 173 -2.87 13.28 14.43
C GLY A 173 -3.83 12.16 14.86
N GLU A 174 -4.04 11.14 14.03
CA GLU A 174 -5.02 10.06 14.25
C GLU A 174 -4.39 8.78 14.84
N TRP A 175 -3.06 8.66 14.80
CA TRP A 175 -2.34 7.45 15.21
C TRP A 175 -2.71 6.97 16.63
N ALA A 176 -2.67 7.87 17.62
CA ALA A 176 -2.96 7.51 19.01
C ALA A 176 -4.38 6.95 19.15
N GLY A 177 -5.40 7.66 18.63
CA GLY A 177 -6.80 7.23 18.72
C GLY A 177 -7.07 5.90 18.02
N VAL A 178 -6.48 5.69 16.83
CA VAL A 178 -6.62 4.42 16.09
C VAL A 178 -5.97 3.25 16.84
N VAL A 179 -4.80 3.46 17.45
CA VAL A 179 -4.12 2.44 18.25
C VAL A 179 -4.89 2.15 19.54
N ASP A 180 -5.33 3.17 20.26
CA ASP A 180 -6.10 3.01 21.49
C ASP A 180 -7.38 2.21 21.25
N GLN A 181 -8.12 2.51 20.18
CA GLN A 181 -9.28 1.72 19.78
C GLN A 181 -8.91 0.27 19.46
N TYR A 182 -7.83 0.06 18.70
CA TYR A 182 -7.36 -1.28 18.35
C TYR A 182 -6.99 -2.12 19.59
N LEU A 183 -6.35 -1.49 20.58
CA LEU A 183 -5.97 -2.14 21.84
C LEU A 183 -7.20 -2.41 22.71
N ALA A 184 -8.11 -1.45 22.86
CA ALA A 184 -9.33 -1.59 23.66
C ALA A 184 -10.21 -2.77 23.19
N GLU A 185 -10.29 -3.04 21.88
CA GLU A 185 -11.02 -4.20 21.35
C GLU A 185 -10.40 -5.55 21.72
N ARG A 186 -9.15 -5.57 22.18
CA ARG A 186 -8.37 -6.77 22.52
C ARG A 186 -8.13 -6.89 24.03
N GLU A 187 -8.20 -5.78 24.75
CA GLU A 187 -8.17 -5.70 26.20
C GLU A 187 -9.61 -5.89 26.75
N ASP A 188 -10.07 -7.15 26.72
CA ASP A 188 -11.30 -7.69 27.35
C ASP A 188 -12.68 -7.09 26.93
N PRO A 189 -13.46 -7.81 26.10
CA PRO A 189 -14.82 -7.40 25.69
C PRO A 189 -15.89 -7.40 26.79
N LYS A 190 -15.56 -7.73 28.05
CA LYS A 190 -16.54 -7.93 29.14
C LYS A 190 -16.51 -6.86 30.23
N ARG A 191 -17.11 -5.70 29.96
CA ARG A 191 -17.87 -4.91 30.96
C ARG A 191 -19.03 -4.17 30.26
N GLY A 192 -20.11 -4.91 30.03
CA GLY A 192 -21.45 -4.44 29.67
C GLY A 192 -22.42 -5.59 29.93
#